data_AF-A0A3P7IL60-F1
#
_entry.id   AF-A0A3P7IL60-F1
#
_cell.length_a   1.000
_cell.length_b   1.000
_cell.length_c   1.000
_cell.angle_alpha   90.00
_cell.angle_beta   90.00
_cell.angle_gamma   90.00
#
_symmetry.space_group_name_H-M   'P 1'
#
loop_
_entity.id
_entity.type
_entity.pdbx_description
1 polymer ?
#
loop_
_entity_poly.entity_id
_entity_poly.type
_entity_poly.pdbx_seq_one_letter_code
_entity_poly.pdbx_strand_id
1 'polypeptide(L)'
;MIRKDLCSPEAICTGRRCKCVDGFTGDGIKCVSLYQRSVNCSECDPNAHCDDGMCKCNVGFFGNGLCCVPDPRDCVHFTGVCNPDATCDRDARQCKCNTGRST
;
A
#
# COMPACT_ATOMS: atom_id res chain seq x y z
N MET A 1 -18.19 21.71 10.52
CA MET A 1 -17.43 21.17 11.65
C MET A 1 -16.87 19.83 11.20
N ILE A 2 -15.54 19.70 11.05
CA ILE A 2 -14.92 18.45 10.60
C ILE A 2 -14.76 17.57 11.84
N ARG A 3 -15.40 16.40 11.85
CA ARG A 3 -15.37 15.45 12.97
C ARG A 3 -13.94 14.95 13.16
N LYS A 4 -13.36 15.25 14.32
CA LYS A 4 -11.97 14.91 14.69
C LYS A 4 -11.70 13.39 14.65
N ASP A 5 -12.75 12.58 14.74
CA ASP A 5 -12.67 11.10 14.76
C ASP A 5 -12.84 10.45 13.37
N LEU A 6 -12.71 11.22 12.29
CA LEU A 6 -12.80 10.64 10.95
C LEU A 6 -11.52 9.91 10.56
N CYS A 7 -10.35 10.46 10.88
CA CYS A 7 -9.06 9.85 10.57
C CYS A 7 -8.47 9.17 11.82
N SER A 8 -7.58 8.20 11.62
CA SER A 8 -6.81 7.65 12.74
C SER A 8 -5.93 8.75 13.37
N PRO A 9 -5.57 8.61 14.67
CA PRO A 9 -4.65 9.54 15.33
C PRO A 9 -3.29 9.68 14.61
N GLU A 10 -2.88 8.64 13.89
CA GLU A 10 -1.65 8.56 13.10
C GLU A 10 -1.89 8.91 11.62
N ALA A 11 -2.92 9.70 11.33
CA ALA A 11 -3.23 10.18 9.99
C ALA A 11 -3.47 11.69 9.94
N ILE A 12 -3.11 12.30 8.81
CA ILE A 12 -3.38 13.69 8.48
C ILE A 12 -4.56 13.75 7.50
N CYS A 13 -5.52 14.62 7.77
CA CYS A 13 -6.62 14.90 6.85
C CYS A 13 -6.20 15.94 5.81
N THR A 14 -6.24 15.58 4.52
CA THR A 14 -5.97 16.48 3.40
C THR A 14 -7.11 16.38 2.38
N GLY A 15 -7.82 17.49 2.14
CA GLY A 15 -8.84 17.55 1.09
C GLY A 15 -10.00 16.55 1.23
N ARG A 16 -10.37 16.19 2.46
CA ARG A 16 -11.35 15.13 2.84
C ARG A 16 -10.86 13.70 2.76
N ARG A 17 -9.55 13.47 2.53
CA ARG A 17 -8.95 12.14 2.59
C ARG A 17 -8.00 12.04 3.79
N CYS A 18 -8.04 10.92 4.49
CA CYS A 18 -7.07 10.62 5.54
C CYS A 18 -5.85 9.96 4.93
N LYS A 19 -4.66 10.39 5.33
CA LYS A 19 -3.39 9.80 4.91
C LYS A 19 -2.57 9.49 6.15
N CYS A 20 -2.14 8.24 6.33
CA CYS A 20 -1.26 7.86 7.42
C CYS A 20 0.03 8.71 7.40
N VAL A 21 0.51 9.08 8.58
CA VAL A 21 1.77 9.82 8.74
C VAL A 21 2.95 8.89 8.46
N ASP A 22 4.13 9.49 8.27
CA ASP A 22 5.34 8.74 7.99
C ASP A 22 5.64 7.72 9.10
N GLY A 23 6.03 6.50 8.71
CA GLY A 23 6.19 5.37 9.62
C GLY A 23 4.91 4.57 9.89
N PHE A 24 3.76 4.96 9.33
CA PHE A 24 2.50 4.23 9.40
C PHE A 24 1.93 3.91 8.03
N THR A 25 1.14 2.83 7.94
CA THR A 25 0.45 2.39 6.73
C THR A 25 -1.00 2.01 7.02
N GLY A 26 -1.84 2.00 6.00
CA GLY A 26 -3.28 1.72 6.13
C GLY A 26 -4.13 2.61 5.23
N ASP A 27 -5.43 2.66 5.50
CA ASP A 27 -6.41 3.42 4.72
C ASP A 27 -6.62 4.87 5.19
N GLY A 28 -5.89 5.28 6.24
CA GLY A 28 -6.00 6.60 6.87
C GLY A 28 -7.09 6.70 7.96
N ILE A 29 -8.03 5.76 7.99
CA ILE A 29 -8.99 5.58 9.10
C ILE A 29 -8.36 4.67 10.16
N LYS A 30 -7.70 3.62 9.69
CA LYS A 30 -6.84 2.74 10.47
C LYS A 30 -5.41 2.85 9.92
N CYS A 31 -4.50 3.33 10.75
CA CYS A 31 -3.08 3.34 10.46
C CYS A 31 -2.36 2.42 11.44
N VAL A 32 -1.41 1.63 10.96
CA VAL A 32 -0.58 0.76 11.78
C VAL A 32 0.89 1.06 11.55
N SER A 33 1.71 0.88 12.59
CA SER A 33 3.14 1.13 12.52
C SER A 33 3.83 0.18 11.54
N LEU A 34 4.61 0.73 10.60
CA LEU A 34 5.44 -0.04 9.67
C LEU A 34 6.53 -0.85 10.39
N TYR A 35 6.85 -0.49 11.63
CA TYR A 35 7.91 -1.12 12.43
C TYR A 35 7.38 -2.23 13.34
N GLN A 36 6.08 -2.28 13.59
CA GLN A 36 5.48 -3.36 14.38
C GLN A 36 5.56 -4.66 13.60
N ARG A 37 6.08 -5.71 14.22
CA ARG A 37 6.15 -7.05 13.65
C ARG A 37 5.57 -8.05 14.64
N SER A 38 4.95 -9.11 14.13
CA SER A 38 4.63 -10.30 14.90
C SER A 38 5.47 -11.45 14.40
N VAL A 39 5.92 -12.30 15.33
CA VAL A 39 6.56 -13.58 15.04
C VAL A 39 5.53 -14.73 14.95
N ASN A 40 4.24 -14.40 15.13
CA ASN A 40 3.15 -15.36 15.07
C ASN A 40 2.50 -15.33 13.68
N CYS A 41 2.72 -16.39 12.90
CA CYS A 41 2.14 -16.53 11.56
C CYS A 41 0.60 -16.48 11.55
N SER A 42 -0.06 -16.77 12.67
CA SER A 42 -1.52 -16.74 12.78
C SER A 42 -2.10 -15.32 12.77
N GLU A 43 -1.26 -14.31 12.98
CA GLU A 43 -1.66 -12.89 13.05
C GLU A 43 -1.41 -12.14 11.74
N CYS A 44 -0.90 -12.82 10.71
CA CYS A 44 -0.63 -12.19 9.42
C CYS A 44 -1.92 -11.66 8.77
N ASP A 45 -1.80 -10.53 8.08
CA ASP A 45 -2.87 -9.99 7.25
C ASP A 45 -3.31 -11.03 6.20
N PRO A 46 -4.60 -11.08 5.80
CA PRO A 46 -5.04 -11.95 4.71
C PRO A 46 -4.28 -11.75 3.38
N ASN A 47 -3.70 -10.57 3.16
CA ASN A 47 -2.84 -10.26 2.02
C ASN A 47 -1.34 -10.39 2.34
N ALA A 48 -0.99 -11.17 3.37
CA ALA A 48 0.36 -11.55 3.71
C ALA A 48 0.51 -13.08 3.72
N HIS A 49 1.75 -13.53 3.63
CA HIS A 49 2.14 -14.91 3.94
C HIS A 49 3.19 -14.90 5.04
N CYS A 50 3.25 -15.99 5.79
CA CYS A 50 4.32 -16.16 6.78
C CYS A 50 5.57 -16.72 6.10
N ASP A 51 6.70 -16.08 6.33
CA ASP A 51 8.01 -16.51 5.87
C ASP A 51 9.00 -16.44 7.04
N ASP A 52 9.54 -17.60 7.43
CA ASP A 52 10.44 -17.78 8.57
C ASP A 52 9.93 -17.10 9.87
N GLY A 53 8.64 -17.27 10.15
CA GLY A 53 7.99 -16.69 11.33
C GLY A 53 7.67 -15.19 11.20
N MET A 54 8.01 -14.52 10.09
CA MET A 54 7.64 -13.12 9.85
C MET A 54 6.57 -13.00 8.80
N CYS A 55 5.54 -12.19 9.06
CA CYS A 55 4.54 -11.87 8.06
C CYS A 55 5.15 -10.95 6.97
N LYS A 56 5.01 -11.35 5.71
CA LYS A 56 5.42 -10.56 4.54
C LYS A 56 4.21 -10.33 3.65
N CYS A 57 3.98 -9.08 3.26
CA CYS A 57 2.91 -8.76 2.33
C CYS A 57 3.10 -9.50 1.01
N ASN A 58 1.98 -9.96 0.44
CA ASN A 58 1.95 -10.59 -0.86
C ASN A 58 2.33 -9.60 -1.96
N VAL A 59 2.74 -10.13 -3.10
CA VAL A 59 3.13 -9.30 -4.26
C VAL A 59 2.00 -8.34 -4.63
N GLY A 60 2.36 -7.06 -4.76
CA GLY A 60 1.42 -5.96 -5.04
C GLY A 60 0.80 -5.31 -3.81
N PHE A 61 1.19 -5.75 -2.61
CA PHE A 61 0.83 -5.13 -1.35
C PHE A 61 2.08 -4.67 -0.61
N PHE A 62 1.95 -3.62 0.20
CA PHE A 62 3.02 -3.10 1.05
C PHE A 62 2.52 -2.88 2.48
N GLY A 63 3.45 -2.95 3.43
CA GLY A 63 3.15 -2.77 4.84
C GLY A 63 4.08 -3.59 5.73
N ASN A 64 3.62 -3.88 6.94
CA ASN A 64 4.41 -4.59 7.96
C ASN A 64 4.08 -6.09 8.06
N GLY A 65 3.25 -6.62 7.16
CA GLY A 65 2.78 -8.01 7.18
C GLY A 65 1.58 -8.27 8.09
N LEU A 66 1.33 -7.42 9.09
CA LEU A 66 0.11 -7.43 9.93
C LEU A 66 -1.00 -6.55 9.36
N CYS A 67 -0.62 -5.58 8.54
CA CYS A 67 -1.50 -4.84 7.68
C CYS A 67 -0.81 -4.67 6.33
N CYS A 68 -1.48 -5.16 5.29
CA CYS A 68 -1.00 -5.08 3.92
C CYS A 68 -2.03 -4.33 3.10
N VAL A 69 -1.62 -3.21 2.53
CA VAL A 69 -2.45 -2.38 1.66
C VAL A 69 -1.92 -2.46 0.23
N PRO A 70 -2.78 -2.32 -0.80
CA PRO A 70 -2.33 -2.33 -2.19
C PRO A 70 -1.25 -1.27 -2.40
N ASP A 71 -0.14 -1.66 -3.05
CA ASP A 71 0.95 -0.73 -3.34
C ASP A 71 0.45 0.39 -4.26
N PRO A 72 0.52 1.67 -3.85
CA PRO A 72 0.03 2.80 -4.64
C PRO A 72 0.79 2.98 -5.96
N ARG A 73 1.93 2.32 -6.14
CA ARG A 73 2.71 2.32 -7.39
C ARG A 73 2.36 1.15 -8.30
N ASP A 74 1.56 0.21 -7.81
CA ASP A 74 1.20 -1.00 -8.53
C ASP A 74 0.14 -0.70 -9.59
N CYS A 75 0.53 -0.86 -10.85
CA CYS A 75 -0.33 -0.59 -11.98
C CYS A 75 -1.40 -1.66 -12.22
N VAL A 76 -1.31 -2.83 -11.57
CA VAL A 76 -2.31 -3.90 -11.66
C VAL A 76 -3.50 -3.60 -10.76
N HIS A 77 -3.26 -3.11 -9.55
CA HIS A 77 -4.33 -2.64 -8.65
C HIS A 77 -4.82 -1.25 -9.01
N PHE A 78 -3.92 -0.37 -9.47
CA PHE A 78 -4.21 1.00 -9.84
C PHE A 78 -3.86 1.26 -11.30
N THR A 79 -4.78 0.92 -12.20
CA THR A 79 -4.61 1.00 -13.66
C THR A 79 -4.30 2.41 -14.19
N GLY A 80 -4.54 3.47 -13.39
CA GLY A 80 -4.24 4.86 -13.72
C GLY A 80 -2.87 5.38 -13.24
N VAL A 81 -2.03 4.54 -12.64
CA VAL A 81 -0.69 4.95 -12.16
C VAL A 81 0.31 5.11 -13.29
N CYS A 82 0.14 4.37 -14.39
CA CYS A 82 1.02 4.48 -15.54
C CYS A 82 0.77 5.76 -16.34
N ASN A 83 1.85 6.26 -16.94
CA ASN A 83 1.75 7.31 -17.95
C ASN A 83 0.83 6.82 -19.10
N PRO A 84 0.05 7.70 -19.75
CA PRO A 84 -0.75 7.33 -20.92
C PRO A 84 0.02 6.62 -22.04
N ASP A 85 1.31 6.90 -22.21
CA ASP A 85 2.21 6.26 -23.19
C ASP A 85 2.96 5.03 -22.62
N ALA A 86 2.54 4.52 -21.46
CA ALA A 86 3.10 3.32 -20.84
C ALA A 86 2.01 2.26 -20.60
N THR A 87 2.37 1.00 -20.81
CA THR A 87 1.52 -0.16 -20.48
C THR A 87 1.95 -0.76 -19.15
N CYS A 88 0.98 -1.22 -18.35
CA CYS A 88 1.29 -2.00 -17.17
C CYS A 88 1.79 -3.39 -17.56
N ASP A 89 3.05 -3.68 -17.26
CA ASP A 89 3.56 -5.06 -17.28
C ASP A 89 2.96 -5.77 -16.06
N ARG A 90 2.10 -6.76 -16.30
CA ARG A 90 1.36 -7.43 -15.20
C ARG A 90 2.23 -8.41 -14.41
N ASP A 91 3.31 -8.90 -15.00
CA ASP A 91 4.24 -9.83 -14.36
C ASP A 91 5.23 -9.07 -13.48
N ALA A 92 5.82 -8.00 -14.02
CA ALA A 92 6.69 -7.09 -13.27
C ALA A 92 5.93 -6.13 -12.34
N ARG A 93 4.62 -5.95 -12.58
CA ARG A 93 3.73 -4.98 -11.91
C ARG A 93 4.26 -3.55 -11.97
N GLN A 94 4.92 -3.24 -13.09
CA GLN A 94 5.60 -1.97 -13.34
C GLN A 94 5.13 -1.38 -14.66
N CYS A 95 5.10 -0.05 -14.72
CA CYS A 95 4.79 0.65 -15.95
C CYS A 95 5.96 0.53 -16.93
N LYS A 96 5.72 -0.13 -18.05
CA LYS A 96 6.66 -0.27 -19.16
C LYS A 96 6.30 0.75 -20.23
N CYS A 97 7.23 1.67 -20.51
CA CYS A 97 7.07 2.64 -21.58
C CYS A 97 6.90 1.93 -22.93
N ASN A 98 5.94 2.39 -23.73
CA ASN A 98 5.80 1.90 -25.09
C ASN A 98 7.01 2.40 -25.90
N THR A 99 7.88 1.49 -26.33
CA THR A 99 9.03 1.83 -27.17
C THR A 99 8.53 2.37 -28.51
N GLY A 100 8.54 3.70 -28.64
CA GLY A 100 7.95 4.43 -29.77
C GLY A 100 7.65 5.89 -29.47
N ARG A 101 7.63 6.32 -28.21
CA ARG A 101 7.54 7.73 -27.83
C ARG A 101 8.48 8.05 -26.66
N SER A 102 9.73 8.30 -27.02
CA SER A 102 10.59 9.17 -26.22
C SER A 102 10.58 10.52 -26.93
N THR A 103 9.88 11.49 -26.35
CA THR A 103 10.11 12.91 -26.62
C THR A 103 10.50 13.56 -25.32
#